data_AF-A0AAU7APK5-F1
#
_entry.id   AF-A0AAU7APK5-F1
#
_cell.length_a   1.000
_cell.length_b   1.000
_cell.length_c   1.000
_cell.angle_alpha   90.00
_cell.angle_beta   90.00
_cell.angle_gamma   90.00
#
_symmetry.space_group_name_H-M   'P 1'
#
loop_
_entity.id
_entity.type
_entity.pdbx_description
1 polymer ?
#
loop_
_entity_poly.entity_id
_entity_poly.type
_entity_poly.pdbx_seq_one_letter_code
_entity_poly.pdbx_strand_id
1 'polypeptide(L)' 'MKKTSLYLDPELDERLARRAEEEGLSKAEFIRRTLAGAVTRPKRPKPQGIGTITDDGPDWWSSDVDRALRESGFGR' A
#
# COMPACT_ATOMS: atom_id res chain seq x y z
N MET A 1 -0.87 21.89 -15.96
CA MET A 1 -0.17 20.64 -16.33
C MET A 1 0.71 20.91 -17.55
N LYS A 2 1.82 20.18 -17.72
CA LYS A 2 2.57 20.17 -18.99
C LYS A 2 1.99 19.10 -19.92
N LYS A 3 1.94 19.37 -21.23
CA LYS A 3 1.57 18.36 -22.22
C LYS A 3 2.74 17.40 -22.41
N THR A 4 2.46 16.10 -22.33
CA THR A 4 3.44 15.03 -22.55
C THR A 4 2.86 14.08 -23.59
N SER A 5 3.66 13.79 -24.61
CA SER A 5 3.32 12.77 -25.61
C SER A 5 4.17 11.53 -25.33
N LEU A 6 3.55 10.36 -25.35
CA LEU A 6 4.20 9.07 -25.14
C LEU A 6 3.55 8.05 -26.07
N TYR A 7 4.36 7.19 -26.66
CA TYR A 7 3.87 6.12 -27.52
C TYR A 7 3.49 4.92 -26.65
N LEU A 8 2.30 4.39 -26.88
CA LEU A 8 1.78 3.20 -26.21
C LEU A 8 1.54 2.11 -27.26
N ASP A 9 1.74 0.86 -26.85
CA ASP A 9 1.19 -0.25 -27.59
C ASP A 9 -0.34 -0.14 -27.64
N PRO A 10 -1.00 -0.42 -28.79
CA PRO A 10 -2.45 -0.32 -28.92
C PRO A 10 -3.22 -1.16 -27.89
N GLU A 11 -2.76 -2.37 -27.58
CA GLU A 11 -3.40 -3.26 -26.60
C GLU A 11 -3.33 -2.64 -25.19
N LEU A 12 -2.19 -2.04 -24.84
CA LEU A 12 -2.03 -1.33 -23.58
C LEU A 12 -2.97 -0.13 -23.50
N ASP A 13 -3.10 0.62 -24.59
CA ASP A 13 -3.98 1.78 -24.67
C ASP A 13 -5.46 1.41 -24.44
N GLU A 14 -5.94 0.31 -25.03
CA GLU A 14 -7.28 -0.24 -24.80
C GLU A 14 -7.48 -0.70 -23.36
N ARG A 15 -6.51 -1.41 -22.80
CA ARG A 15 -6.57 -1.90 -21.42
C ARG A 15 -6.61 -0.75 -20.41
N LEU A 16 -5.89 0.35 -20.67
CA LEU A 16 -5.95 1.57 -19.87
C LEU A 16 -7.34 2.24 -19.95
N ALA A 17 -7.97 2.26 -21.13
CA ALA A 17 -9.31 2.80 -21.30
C ALA A 17 -10.34 2.00 -20.49
N ARG A 18 -10.33 0.66 -20.63
CA ARG A 18 -11.23 -0.21 -19.90
C ARG A 18 -11.08 -0.07 -18.37
N ARG A 19 -9.84 -0.04 -17.87
CA ARG A 19 -9.58 0.17 -16.43
C ARG A 19 -10.06 1.52 -15.93
N ALA A 20 -9.91 2.58 -16.73
CA ALA A 20 -10.41 3.88 -16.38
C ALA A 20 -11.96 3.89 -16.28
N GLU A 21 -12.64 3.24 -17.21
CA GLU A 21 -14.11 3.08 -17.19
C GLU A 21 -14.59 2.28 -15.97
N GLU A 22 -13.92 1.19 -15.62
CA GLU A 22 -14.21 0.40 -14.42
C GLU A 22 -14.10 1.24 -13.13
N GLU A 23 -13.19 2.23 -13.10
CA GLU A 23 -13.03 3.16 -11.98
C GLU A 23 -13.88 4.43 -12.08
N GLY A 24 -14.68 4.59 -13.14
CA GLY A 24 -15.49 5.79 -13.40
C GLY A 24 -14.64 7.05 -13.66
N LEU A 25 -13.41 6.89 -14.14
CA LEU A 25 -12.47 7.96 -14.43
C LEU A 25 -12.28 8.14 -15.93
N SER A 26 -11.91 9.36 -16.33
CA SER A 26 -11.34 9.54 -17.67
C SER A 26 -10.00 8.82 -17.77
N LYS A 27 -9.71 8.25 -18.95
CA LYS A 27 -8.42 7.59 -19.23
C LYS A 27 -7.21 8.45 -18.87
N ALA A 28 -7.27 9.75 -19.16
CA ALA A 28 -6.18 10.67 -18.86
C ALA A 28 -6.00 10.86 -17.34
N GLU A 29 -7.08 10.89 -16.56
CA GLU A 29 -7.01 10.98 -15.10
C GLU A 29 -6.46 9.70 -14.48
N PHE A 30 -6.93 8.55 -14.97
CA PHE A 30 -6.41 7.25 -14.57
C PHE A 30 -4.89 7.18 -14.78
N ILE A 31 -4.41 7.49 -16.00
CA ILE A 31 -2.97 7.49 -16.33
C ILE A 31 -2.18 8.39 -15.37
N ARG A 32 -2.66 9.60 -15.08
CA ARG A 32 -1.98 10.52 -14.15
C ARG A 32 -1.87 9.94 -12.75
N ARG A 33 -2.96 9.38 -12.22
CA ARG A 33 -2.98 8.78 -10.88
C ARG A 33 -2.06 7.57 -10.79
N THR A 34 -2.09 6.69 -11.78
CA THR A 34 -1.22 5.52 -11.85
C THR A 34 0.25 5.94 -11.90
N LEU A 35 0.61 6.91 -12.74
CA LEU A 35 1.98 7.41 -12.81
C LEU A 35 2.42 8.10 -11.52
N ALA A 36 1.54 8.90 -10.90
CA ALA A 36 1.81 9.51 -9.61
C ALA A 36 2.06 8.45 -8.53
N GLY A 37 1.23 7.40 -8.46
CA GLY A 37 1.44 6.27 -7.54
C GLY A 37 2.74 5.52 -7.79
N ALA A 38 3.08 5.28 -9.06
CA ALA A 38 4.31 4.58 -9.45
C ALA A 38 5.59 5.33 -9.04
N VAL A 39 5.59 6.66 -9.12
CA VAL A 39 6.75 7.49 -8.70
C VAL A 39 6.76 7.78 -7.21
N THR A 40 5.59 7.76 -6.56
CA THR A 40 5.47 7.96 -5.11
C THR A 40 5.79 6.65 -4.42
N ARG A 41 7.09 6.34 -4.29
CA ARG A 41 7.57 5.21 -3.50
C ARG A 41 6.89 5.27 -2.12
N PRO A 42 6.16 4.23 -1.66
CA PRO A 42 5.60 4.26 -0.32
C PRO A 42 6.76 4.52 0.63
N LYS A 43 6.65 5.57 1.44
CA LYS A 43 7.60 5.87 2.49
C LYS A 43 7.60 4.62 3.35
N ARG A 44 8.61 3.76 3.19
CA ARG A 44 8.77 2.54 3.99
C ARG A 44 8.53 3.00 5.42
N PRO A 45 7.54 2.47 6.16
CA PRO A 45 7.33 2.85 7.53
C PRO A 45 8.65 2.55 8.23
N LYS A 46 9.46 3.59 8.42
CA LYS A 46 10.57 3.52 9.33
C LYS A 46 9.87 3.54 10.68
N PRO A 47 9.94 2.47 11.48
CA PRO A 47 9.43 2.55 12.85
C PRO A 47 10.08 3.79 13.47
N GLN A 48 9.25 4.80 13.80
CA GLN A 48 9.74 6.05 14.39
C GLN A 48 10.03 5.88 15.89
N GLY A 49 9.87 4.68 16.42
CA GLY A 49 10.34 4.31 17.75
C GLY A 49 10.68 2.83 17.78
N ILE A 50 11.77 2.50 18.47
CA ILE A 50 11.89 1.18 19.09
C ILE A 50 10.82 1.18 20.20
N GLY A 51 9.79 0.34 20.09
CA GLY A 51 8.78 0.15 21.15
C GLY A 51 7.36 0.68 20.88
N THR A 52 7.05 1.30 19.74
CA THR A 52 5.69 1.75 19.43
C THR A 52 4.89 0.68 18.67
N ILE A 53 4.57 -0.42 19.34
CA ILE A 53 3.29 -1.10 19.07
C ILE A 53 2.32 -0.41 20.02
N THR A 54 1.60 0.60 19.50
CA THR A 54 0.39 1.09 20.15
C THR A 54 -0.69 0.05 19.90
N ASP A 55 -0.70 -0.98 20.72
CA ASP A 55 -1.85 -1.87 20.88
C ASP A 55 -1.86 -2.34 22.32
N ASP A 56 -3.05 -2.38 22.91
CA ASP A 56 -3.43 -2.59 24.31
C ASP A 56 -2.96 -3.94 24.90
N GLY A 57 -1.66 -4.16 24.88
CA GLY A 57 -0.99 -5.35 25.36
C GLY A 57 -0.54 -5.21 26.81
N PRO A 58 -0.74 -6.24 27.64
CA PRO A 58 -0.14 -6.27 28.97
C PRO A 58 1.37 -6.00 28.94
N ASP A 59 1.81 -5.14 29.86
CA ASP A 59 3.20 -4.71 30.06
C ASP A 59 4.20 -5.87 30.29
N TRP A 60 3.71 -7.04 30.71
CA TRP A 60 4.51 -8.23 30.98
C TRP A 60 4.87 -9.06 29.74
N TRP A 61 4.37 -8.75 28.53
CA TRP A 61 4.66 -9.56 27.34
C TRP A 61 6.15 -9.75 27.05
N SER A 62 6.97 -8.75 27.36
CA SER A 62 8.42 -8.80 27.15
C SER A 62 9.16 -9.60 28.23
N SER A 63 8.60 -9.69 29.44
CA SER A 63 9.22 -10.38 30.58
C SER A 63 8.74 -11.81 30.75
N ASP A 64 7.61 -12.19 30.12
CA ASP A 64 7.05 -13.54 30.19
C ASP A 64 6.46 -13.98 28.84
N VAL A 65 7.38 -14.32 27.92
CA VAL A 65 7.07 -14.70 26.53
C VAL A 65 6.28 -16.02 26.48
N ASP A 66 6.58 -16.97 27.36
CA ASP A 66 5.92 -18.28 27.38
C ASP A 66 4.44 -18.18 27.72
N ARG A 67 4.10 -17.29 28.65
CA ARG A 67 2.70 -16.99 28.96
C ARG A 67 1.99 -16.30 27.79
N ALA A 68 2.66 -15.34 27.15
CA ALA A 68 2.08 -14.60 26.02
C ALA A 68 1.76 -15.53 24.83
N LEU A 69 2.65 -16.49 24.53
CA LEU A 69 2.43 -17.49 23.49
C LEU A 69 1.26 -18.43 23.81
N ARG A 70 1.09 -18.79 25.08
CA ARG A 70 -0.03 -19.62 25.54
C ARG A 70 -1.38 -18.90 25.45
N GLU A 71 -1.44 -17.64 25.87
CA GLU A 71 -2.67 -16.84 25.91
C GLU A 71 -3.10 -16.36 24.51
N SER A 72 -2.15 -16.11 23.60
CA SER A 72 -2.44 -15.66 22.23
C SER A 72 -2.96 -16.77 21.30
N GLY A 73 -2.89 -18.03 21.72
CA GLY A 73 -3.28 -19.18 20.89
C GLY A 73 -2.31 -19.44 19.73
N PHE A 74 -1.08 -18.95 19.82
CA PHE A 74 -0.06 -19.15 18.80
C PHE A 74 0.26 -20.64 18.62
N GLY A 75 0.09 -21.17 17.40
CA GLY A 75 0.37 -22.57 17.08
C GLY A 75 -0.80 -23.56 17.28
N ARG A 76 -2.03 -23.07 17.49
CA ARG A 76 -3.25 -23.86 17.22
C ARG A 76 -3.70 -23.74 15.77
#